data_AF-A0A7X3XQK1-F1
#
_entry.id   AF-A0A7X3XQK1-F1
#
_cell.length_a   1.000
_cell.length_b   1.000
_cell.length_c   1.000
_cell.angle_alpha   90.00
_cell.angle_beta   90.00
_cell.angle_gamma   90.00
#
_symmetry.space_group_name_H-M   'P 1'
#
loop_
_entity.id
_entity.type
_entity.pdbx_description
1 polymer ?
#
loop_
_entity_poly.entity_id
_entity_poly.type
_entity_poly.pdbx_seq_one_letter_code
_entity_poly.pdbx_strand_id
1 'polypeptide(L)'
;MFGFTISLEKKYHKYVLSIHCHSRLQRSREHCTLFEKIHPVCETIGDAYEVLFVDDGSLDETFAVLSELSKQFPQLVVIRFQKNTG
;
A
#
# COMPACT_ATOMS: atom_id res chain seq x y z
N MET A 1 -14.30 -6.30 11.37
CA MET A 1 -14.46 -6.20 9.90
C MET A 1 -13.10 -5.81 9.37
N PHE A 2 -12.42 -6.72 8.67
CA PHE A 2 -11.13 -6.41 8.03
C PHE A 2 -11.44 -5.50 6.84
N GLY A 3 -10.81 -4.34 6.77
CA GLY A 3 -11.12 -3.34 5.75
C GLY A 3 -9.85 -2.66 5.25
N PHE A 4 -9.75 -2.57 3.93
CA PHE A 4 -8.80 -1.70 3.25
C PHE A 4 -9.58 -0.57 2.61
N THR A 5 -9.08 0.65 2.76
CA THR A 5 -9.55 1.80 2.00
C THR A 5 -8.54 2.08 0.91
N ILE A 6 -9.00 2.03 -0.34
CA ILE A 6 -8.19 2.32 -1.52
C ILE A 6 -8.65 3.67 -2.07
N SER A 7 -7.72 4.61 -2.22
CA SER A 7 -7.98 5.91 -2.85
C SER A 7 -7.00 6.13 -3.99
N LEU A 8 -7.53 6.48 -5.16
CA LEU A 8 -6.73 6.80 -6.35
C LEU A 8 -6.82 8.30 -6.61
N GLU A 9 -5.69 8.99 -6.55
CA GLU A 9 -5.58 10.42 -6.84
C GLU A 9 -4.67 10.67 -8.03
N LYS A 10 -5.10 11.49 -8.99
CA LYS A 10 -4.22 11.98 -10.05
C LYS A 10 -3.52 13.26 -9.57
N LYS A 11 -2.20 13.23 -9.43
CA LYS A 11 -1.37 14.41 -9.12
C LYS A 11 -0.47 14.74 -10.31
N TYR A 12 -0.73 15.90 -10.93
CA TYR A 12 -0.01 16.38 -12.11
C TYR A 12 0.04 15.31 -13.23
N HIS A 13 1.18 14.64 -13.38
CA HIS A 13 1.45 13.61 -14.39
C HIS A 13 1.62 12.21 -13.79
N LYS A 14 1.16 12.00 -12.55
CA LYS A 14 1.25 10.71 -11.88
C LYS A 14 -0.04 10.32 -11.17
N TYR A 15 -0.32 9.02 -11.10
CA TYR A 15 -1.37 8.48 -10.24
C TYR A 15 -0.77 8.04 -8.90
N VAL A 16 -1.39 8.46 -7.81
CA VAL A 16 -1.04 8.03 -6.45
C VAL A 16 -2.17 7.14 -5.96
N LEU A 17 -1.86 5.90 -5.63
CA LEU A 17 -2.80 4.96 -5.05
C LEU A 17 -2.45 4.76 -3.58
N SER A 18 -3.25 5.31 -2.68
CA SER A 18 -3.08 5.13 -1.25
C SER A 18 -3.93 3.97 -0.74
N ILE A 19 -3.29 2.99 -0.11
CA ILE A 19 -3.93 1.85 0.52
C ILE A 19 -3.79 2.02 2.03
N HIS A 20 -4.90 2.31 2.69
CA HIS A 20 -4.99 2.41 4.14
C HIS A 20 -5.57 1.13 4.70
N CYS A 21 -4.89 0.50 5.65
CA CYS A 21 -5.50 -0.57 6.42
C CYS A 21 -5.92 -0.13 7.81
N HIS A 22 -7.14 -0.54 8.18
CA HIS A 22 -7.73 -0.27 9.48
C HIS A 22 -8.12 -1.59 10.14
N SER A 23 -7.20 -2.26 10.85
CA SER A 23 -7.51 -3.42 11.75
C SER A 23 -6.25 -3.95 12.48
N ARG A 24 -6.34 -4.24 13.79
CA ARG A 24 -5.22 -4.70 14.66
C ARG A 24 -4.77 -6.15 14.46
N LEU A 25 -5.55 -6.98 13.78
CA LEU A 25 -5.11 -8.26 13.26
C LEU A 25 -5.13 -8.11 11.76
N GLN A 26 -3.98 -8.21 11.11
CA GLN A 26 -3.90 -8.44 9.68
C GLN A 26 -3.03 -9.66 9.45
N ARG A 27 -3.21 -10.30 8.30
CA ARG A 27 -2.29 -11.33 7.86
C ARG A 27 -1.52 -10.76 6.68
N SER A 28 -0.22 -10.58 6.89
CA SER A 28 0.78 -10.18 5.90
C SER A 28 0.56 -10.71 4.46
N ARG A 29 0.08 -11.96 4.29
CA ARG A 29 -0.14 -12.55 2.96
C ARG A 29 -1.19 -11.85 2.10
N GLU A 30 -2.22 -11.22 2.67
CA GLU A 30 -3.28 -10.58 1.88
C GLU A 30 -2.78 -9.31 1.18
N HIS A 31 -1.77 -8.64 1.76
CA HIS A 31 -1.28 -7.35 1.28
C HIS A 31 -0.44 -7.50 0.00
N CYS A 32 0.38 -8.56 -0.08
CA CYS A 32 1.09 -8.90 -1.32
C CYS A 32 0.12 -9.17 -2.47
N THR A 33 -0.95 -9.94 -2.20
CA THR A 33 -1.94 -10.26 -3.23
C THR A 33 -2.73 -9.05 -3.71
N LEU A 34 -2.83 -8.00 -2.89
CA LEU A 34 -3.50 -6.76 -3.28
C LEU A 34 -2.62 -5.94 -4.22
N PHE A 35 -1.33 -5.79 -3.90
CA PHE A 35 -0.37 -5.11 -4.77
C PHE A 35 -0.23 -5.82 -6.13
N GLU A 36 -0.10 -7.16 -6.14
CA GLU A 36 0.00 -7.95 -7.37
C GLU A 36 -1.21 -7.81 -8.30
N LYS A 37 -2.40 -7.57 -7.76
CA LYS A 37 -3.62 -7.35 -8.55
C LYS A 37 -3.73 -5.92 -9.08
N ILE A 38 -3.24 -4.96 -8.32
CA ILE A 38 -3.32 -3.54 -8.62
C ILE A 38 -2.24 -3.12 -9.62
N HIS A 39 -1.03 -3.64 -9.44
CA HIS A 39 0.13 -3.35 -10.28
C HIS A 39 -0.16 -3.44 -11.79
N PRO A 40 -0.71 -4.54 -12.34
CA PRO A 40 -1.02 -4.64 -13.76
C PRO A 40 -2.09 -3.65 -14.22
N VAL A 41 -3.06 -3.30 -13.36
CA VAL A 41 -4.08 -2.28 -13.67
C VAL A 41 -3.47 -0.89 -13.71
N CYS A 42 -2.47 -0.60 -12.86
CA CYS A 42 -1.73 0.65 -12.93
C CYS A 42 -0.84 0.74 -14.17
N GLU A 43 -0.27 -0.39 -14.63
CA GLU A 43 0.53 -0.41 -15.87
C GLU A 43 -0.31 -0.12 -17.13
N THR A 44 -1.58 -0.51 -17.17
CA THR A 44 -2.44 -0.24 -18.34
C THR A 44 -2.86 1.23 -18.46
N ILE A 45 -2.69 2.04 -17.40
CA ILE A 45 -3.05 3.46 -17.40
C ILE A 45 -2.01 4.30 -18.18
N GLY A 46 -0.81 3.76 -18.42
CA GLY A 46 0.23 4.36 -19.28
C GLY A 46 0.93 5.62 -18.75
N ASP A 47 0.38 6.23 -17.69
CA ASP A 47 1.03 7.30 -16.92
C ASP A 47 1.92 6.70 -15.81
N ALA A 48 2.91 7.47 -15.35
CA ALA A 48 3.68 7.10 -14.17
C ALA A 48 2.76 6.98 -12.94
N TYR A 49 3.00 6.01 -12.08
CA TYR A 49 2.20 5.82 -10.88
C TYR A 49 3.07 5.49 -9.66
N GLU A 50 2.51 5.72 -8.49
CA GLU A 50 3.08 5.43 -7.20
C GLU A 50 2.00 4.79 -6.32
N VAL A 51 2.32 3.69 -5.66
CA VAL A 51 1.45 3.01 -4.71
C VAL A 51 1.97 3.30 -3.32
N LEU A 52 1.18 4.04 -2.54
CA LEU A 52 1.49 4.39 -1.17
C LEU A 52 0.75 3.45 -0.21
N PHE A 53 1.47 2.56 0.44
CA PHE A 53 0.93 1.73 1.51
C PHE A 53 1.08 2.46 2.84
N VAL A 54 -0.03 2.77 3.49
CA VAL A 54 -0.05 3.45 4.78
C VAL A 54 -0.48 2.46 5.85
N ASP A 55 0.49 2.03 6.65
CA ASP A 55 0.29 1.15 7.80
C ASP A 55 0.03 1.98 9.07
N ASP A 56 -1.19 1.92 9.59
CA ASP A 56 -1.65 2.63 10.80
C ASP A 56 -1.30 1.86 12.09
N GLY A 57 -0.09 1.30 12.14
CA GLY A 57 0.43 0.59 13.30
C GLY A 57 -0.05 -0.85 13.43
N SER A 58 0.05 -1.63 12.35
CA SER A 58 -0.11 -3.08 12.43
C SER A 58 0.88 -3.67 13.45
N LEU A 59 0.46 -4.72 14.16
CA LEU A 59 1.30 -5.43 15.15
C LEU A 59 2.05 -6.62 14.51
N ASP A 60 1.86 -6.85 13.22
CA ASP A 60 2.35 -8.02 12.50
C ASP A 60 3.53 -7.68 11.56
N GLU A 61 4.01 -8.69 10.83
CA GLU A 61 5.14 -8.58 9.90
C GLU A 61 4.77 -7.89 8.57
N THR A 62 3.57 -7.32 8.45
CA THR A 62 3.07 -6.67 7.22
C THR A 62 4.02 -5.58 6.73
N PHE A 63 4.48 -4.71 7.62
CA PHE A 63 5.44 -3.67 7.26
C PHE A 63 6.75 -4.24 6.70
N ALA A 64 7.28 -5.30 7.32
CA ALA A 64 8.53 -5.91 6.89
C ALA A 64 8.41 -6.54 5.50
N VAL A 65 7.30 -7.25 5.25
CA VAL A 65 7.04 -7.87 3.94
C VAL A 65 6.83 -6.82 2.85
N LEU A 66 6.03 -5.79 3.11
CA LEU A 66 5.81 -4.71 2.15
C LEU A 66 7.09 -3.91 1.89
N SER A 67 7.92 -3.69 2.91
CA SER A 67 9.21 -3.01 2.77
C SER A 67 10.24 -3.83 1.97
N GLU A 68 10.13 -5.16 1.95
CA GLU A 68 10.96 -5.99 1.09
C GLU A 68 10.45 -5.94 -0.36
N LEU A 69 9.14 -5.95 -0.55
CA LEU A 69 8.50 -5.74 -1.86
C LEU A 69 8.85 -4.37 -2.45
N SER A 70 8.90 -3.30 -1.65
CA SER A 70 9.26 -1.96 -2.16
C SER A 70 10.69 -1.89 -2.70
N LYS A 71 11.58 -2.80 -2.32
CA LYS A 71 12.93 -2.88 -2.91
C LYS A 71 12.90 -3.44 -4.35
N GLN A 72 11.92 -4.28 -4.65
CA GLN A 72 11.73 -4.88 -5.98
C GLN A 72 10.90 -3.98 -6.89
N PHE A 73 9.98 -3.20 -6.32
CA PHE A 73 9.08 -2.31 -7.04
C PHE A 73 9.30 -0.86 -6.60
N PRO A 74 10.09 -0.05 -7.32
CA PRO A 74 10.37 1.34 -6.95
C PRO A 74 9.12 2.24 -6.93
N GLN A 75 8.04 1.83 -7.58
CA GLN A 75 6.72 2.45 -7.53
C GLN A 75 5.97 2.20 -6.21
N LEU A 76 6.40 1.26 -5.37
CA LEU A 76 5.77 0.95 -4.08
C LEU A 76 6.48 1.71 -2.97
N VAL A 77 5.78 2.61 -2.30
CA VAL A 77 6.24 3.35 -1.13
C VAL A 77 5.45 2.88 0.09
N VAL A 78 6.14 2.51 1.16
CA VAL A 78 5.52 2.01 2.39
C VAL A 78 5.81 2.98 3.53
N ILE A 79 4.75 3.53 4.12
CA ILE A 79 4.83 4.43 5.27
C ILE A 79 4.13 3.75 6.44
N ARG A 80 4.81 3.70 7.60
CA ARG A 80 4.23 3.22 8.86
C ARG A 80 4.17 4.34 9.88
N PHE A 81 2.99 4.55 10.44
CA PHE A 81 2.84 5.44 11.58
C PHE A 81 3.21 4.69 12.87
N GLN A 82 4.24 5.16 13.58
CA GLN A 82 4.76 4.50 14.78
C GLN A 82 3.85 4.65 16.01
N LYS A 83 2.81 5.49 15.94
CA LYS A 83 1.92 5.78 17.06
C LYS A 83 0.62 6.37 16.54
N ASN A 84 -0.52 5.84 16.98
CA ASN A 84 -1.80 6.52 16.85
C ASN A 84 -1.74 7.75 17.78
N THR A 85 -1.38 8.92 17.25
CA THR A 85 -1.43 10.20 17.98
C THR A 85 -2.84 10.78 17.91
N GLY A 86 -3.84 9.94 18.18
CA GLY A 86 -5.20 10.37 18.50
C GLY A 86 -5.31 10.84 19.94
#